data_AF-A0A060RJ20-F1
#
_entry.id   AF-A0A060RJ20-F1
#
_cell.length_a   1.000
_cell.length_b   1.000
_cell.length_c   1.000
_cell.angle_alpha   90.00
_cell.angle_beta   90.00
_cell.angle_gamma   90.00
#
_symmetry.space_group_name_H-M   'P 1'
#
loop_
_entity.id
_entity.type
_entity.pdbx_description
1 polymer ?
#
loop_
_entity_poly.entity_id
_entity_poly.type
_entity_poly.pdbx_seq_one_letter_code
_entity_poly.pdbx_strand_id
1 'polypeptide(L)'
;MNNFELFKLKKAGLTNLNILAILDYQEKQEKSLSLRNMAVVSKCKNPILFMEKYKALDIKELRKEFNRFPSISILDDEYPLELKYCYNPPVLLFYQGNLELLNRQKMAVVGARTASATGTKSVQKIIKELGNHFVIVSGLARGIDTSAHLSALKNGGASIAVIGCGLDVYYPKENKQLQEYMAKNHLVLSEYVAGEAPLKFHFPERNRIIAGLSQGVIVVEAKLRSGSLITCERALEEGRDVFAIPGNILDGKSDGCHHLIKEGAKCVTSGLDILSEYQI
;
A
#
# COMPACT_ATOMS: atom_id res chain seq x y z
N MET A 1 0.12 -20.63 -12.64
CA MET A 1 0.57 -20.61 -11.22
C MET A 1 -0.65 -20.27 -10.37
N ASN A 2 -0.69 -20.59 -9.07
CA ASN A 2 -1.78 -20.17 -8.17
C ASN A 2 -1.23 -19.41 -6.95
N ASN A 3 -2.11 -18.85 -6.12
CA ASN A 3 -1.74 -17.99 -4.98
C ASN A 3 -0.83 -18.71 -3.97
N PHE A 4 -1.06 -20.00 -3.73
CA PHE A 4 -0.23 -20.80 -2.83
C PHE A 4 1.19 -21.04 -3.39
N GLU A 5 1.32 -21.22 -4.72
CA GLU A 5 2.64 -21.33 -5.35
C GLU A 5 3.42 -20.00 -5.29
N LEU A 6 2.75 -18.86 -5.49
CA LEU A 6 3.37 -17.53 -5.30
C LEU A 6 3.89 -17.36 -3.87
N PHE A 7 3.08 -17.76 -2.90
CA PHE A 7 3.46 -17.76 -1.48
C PHE A 7 4.69 -18.63 -1.21
N LYS A 8 4.70 -19.84 -1.77
CA LYS A 8 5.81 -20.79 -1.63
C LYS A 8 7.11 -20.25 -2.23
N LEU A 9 7.04 -19.58 -3.38
CA LEU A 9 8.20 -18.91 -3.98
C LEU A 9 8.77 -17.82 -3.06
N LYS A 10 7.92 -16.99 -2.46
CA LYS A 10 8.36 -16.00 -1.45
C LYS A 10 9.04 -16.68 -0.25
N LYS A 11 8.44 -17.75 0.28
CA LYS A 11 8.97 -18.51 1.42
C LYS A 11 10.29 -19.22 1.11
N ALA A 12 10.52 -19.58 -0.15
CA ALA A 12 11.81 -20.09 -0.62
C ALA A 12 12.89 -19.00 -0.77
N GLY A 13 12.56 -17.72 -0.52
CA GLY A 13 13.49 -16.59 -0.52
C GLY A 13 13.53 -15.80 -1.81
N LEU A 14 12.58 -16.00 -2.74
CA LEU A 14 12.44 -15.10 -3.89
C LEU A 14 11.82 -13.77 -3.46
N THR A 15 12.41 -12.68 -3.96
CA THR A 15 11.82 -11.33 -3.80
C THR A 15 10.59 -11.16 -4.69
N ASN A 16 9.80 -10.11 -4.44
CA ASN A 16 8.66 -9.77 -5.28
C ASN A 16 9.06 -9.59 -6.77
N LEU A 17 10.16 -8.88 -7.04
CA LEU A 17 10.70 -8.70 -8.39
C LEU A 17 11.16 -10.01 -9.05
N ASN A 18 11.71 -10.94 -8.28
CA ASN A 18 12.09 -12.26 -8.81
C ASN A 18 10.86 -13.04 -9.29
N ILE A 19 9.75 -12.95 -8.55
CA ILE A 19 8.50 -13.64 -8.90
C ILE A 19 7.85 -12.96 -10.11
N LEU A 20 7.84 -11.62 -10.17
CA LEU A 20 7.36 -10.90 -11.35
C LEU A 20 8.12 -11.29 -12.63
N ALA A 21 9.45 -11.47 -12.55
CA ALA A 21 10.24 -11.95 -13.68
C ALA A 21 9.84 -13.37 -14.14
N ILE A 22 9.48 -14.25 -13.19
CA ILE A 22 8.95 -15.58 -13.51
C ILE A 22 7.60 -15.45 -14.22
N LEU A 23 6.69 -14.62 -13.70
CA LEU A 23 5.35 -14.46 -14.26
C LEU A 23 5.38 -13.86 -15.67
N ASP A 24 6.16 -12.80 -15.89
CA ASP A 24 6.36 -12.18 -17.21
C ASP A 24 6.88 -13.18 -18.25
N TYR A 25 7.81 -14.06 -17.85
CA TYR A 25 8.31 -15.10 -18.75
C TYR A 25 7.25 -16.18 -19.04
N GLN A 26 6.47 -16.58 -18.04
CA GLN A 26 5.39 -17.56 -18.22
C GLN A 26 4.31 -17.06 -19.17
N GLU A 27 3.94 -15.79 -19.04
CA GLU A 27 2.97 -15.13 -19.92
C GLU A 27 3.48 -15.10 -21.37
N LYS A 28 4.75 -14.70 -21.59
CA LYS A 28 5.35 -14.63 -22.94
C LYS A 28 5.55 -15.98 -23.61
N GLN A 29 5.72 -17.06 -22.85
CA GLN A 29 6.01 -18.41 -23.39
C GLN A 29 4.78 -19.34 -23.38
N GLU A 30 3.65 -18.89 -22.82
CA GLU A 30 2.42 -19.66 -22.66
C GLU A 30 2.63 -21.06 -22.06
N LYS A 31 3.63 -21.19 -21.16
CA LYS A 31 4.07 -22.49 -20.62
C LYS A 31 4.37 -22.44 -19.13
N SER A 32 4.01 -23.52 -18.44
CA SER A 32 4.45 -23.76 -17.07
C SER A 32 5.96 -23.99 -17.01
N LEU A 33 6.61 -23.52 -15.93
CA LEU A 33 8.05 -23.68 -15.74
C LEU A 33 8.38 -24.76 -14.72
N SER A 34 9.44 -25.52 -15.02
CA SER A 34 10.08 -26.39 -14.02
C SER A 34 10.78 -25.54 -12.95
N LEU A 35 11.04 -26.14 -11.78
CA LEU A 35 11.78 -25.46 -10.69
C LEU A 35 13.15 -24.95 -11.14
N ARG A 36 13.86 -25.72 -11.98
CA ARG A 36 15.15 -25.30 -12.54
C ARG A 36 15.00 -24.06 -13.43
N ASN A 37 13.99 -24.04 -14.29
CA ASN A 37 13.74 -22.90 -15.18
C ASN A 37 13.30 -21.66 -14.38
N MET A 38 12.46 -21.83 -13.34
CA MET A 38 12.11 -20.73 -12.43
C MET A 38 13.37 -20.15 -11.75
N ALA A 39 14.29 -21.00 -11.29
CA ALA A 39 15.53 -20.55 -10.66
C ALA A 39 16.37 -19.67 -11.59
N VAL A 40 16.48 -20.04 -12.88
CA VAL A 40 17.18 -19.28 -13.91
C VAL A 40 16.46 -17.97 -14.25
N VAL A 41 15.16 -18.05 -14.58
CA VAL A 41 14.36 -16.91 -15.06
C VAL A 41 14.15 -15.85 -13.99
N SER A 42 14.04 -16.26 -12.72
CA SER A 42 13.84 -15.36 -11.59
C SER A 42 14.96 -14.34 -11.40
N LYS A 43 16.15 -14.59 -11.98
CA LYS A 43 17.37 -13.78 -11.77
C LYS A 43 17.74 -13.66 -10.28
N CYS A 44 17.39 -14.66 -9.47
CA CYS A 44 17.77 -14.68 -8.07
C CYS A 44 19.30 -14.84 -7.93
N LYS A 45 19.89 -14.23 -6.90
CA LYS A 45 21.36 -14.22 -6.72
C LYS A 45 21.96 -15.62 -6.53
N ASN A 46 21.20 -16.54 -5.91
CA ASN A 46 21.66 -17.90 -5.64
C ASN A 46 20.57 -18.93 -6.03
N PRO A 47 20.54 -19.37 -7.30
CA PRO A 47 19.56 -20.34 -7.81
C PRO A 47 19.58 -21.69 -7.09
N ILE A 48 20.77 -22.16 -6.70
CA ILE A 48 20.93 -23.45 -5.99
C ILE A 48 20.28 -23.37 -4.62
N LEU A 49 20.60 -22.33 -3.84
CA LEU A 49 20.02 -22.12 -2.51
C LEU A 49 18.50 -21.94 -2.55
N PHE A 50 17.98 -21.21 -3.56
CA PHE A 50 16.54 -21.10 -3.77
C PHE A 50 15.89 -22.48 -3.97
N MET A 51 16.46 -23.30 -4.84
CA MET A 51 15.92 -24.63 -5.13
C MET A 51 15.99 -25.57 -3.90
N GLU A 52 17.07 -25.51 -3.13
CA GLU A 52 17.22 -26.26 -1.88
C GLU A 52 16.16 -25.85 -0.86
N LYS A 53 16.01 -24.54 -0.61
CA LYS A 53 14.98 -24.00 0.27
C LYS A 53 13.58 -24.41 -0.19
N TYR A 54 13.27 -24.25 -1.48
CA TYR A 54 11.96 -24.59 -2.03
C TYR A 54 11.59 -26.07 -1.82
N LYS A 55 12.56 -26.98 -1.96
CA LYS A 55 12.37 -28.42 -1.73
C LYS A 55 12.28 -28.78 -0.24
N ALA A 56 12.94 -28.02 0.62
CA ALA A 56 12.95 -28.24 2.07
C ALA A 56 11.70 -27.72 2.80
N LEU A 57 10.81 -26.99 2.12
CA LEU A 57 9.58 -26.45 2.73
C LEU A 57 8.62 -27.57 3.14
N ASP A 58 8.17 -27.55 4.40
CA ASP A 58 7.04 -28.37 4.86
C ASP A 58 5.73 -27.80 4.29
N ILE A 59 5.17 -28.50 3.31
CA ILE A 59 3.95 -28.08 2.61
C ILE A 59 2.75 -28.01 3.56
N LYS A 60 2.67 -28.88 4.58
CA LYS A 60 1.55 -28.93 5.52
C LYS A 60 1.55 -27.71 6.43
N GLU A 61 2.71 -27.37 6.99
CA GLU A 61 2.86 -26.15 7.80
C GLU A 61 2.63 -24.89 6.98
N LEU A 62 3.18 -24.85 5.75
CA LEU A 62 3.04 -23.70 4.87
C LEU A 62 1.59 -23.44 4.46
N ARG A 63 0.80 -24.51 4.21
CA ARG A 63 -0.63 -24.38 3.94
C ARG A 63 -1.39 -23.86 5.14
N LYS A 64 -1.05 -24.32 6.35
CA LYS A 64 -1.66 -23.82 7.59
C LYS A 64 -1.39 -22.33 7.79
N GLU A 65 -0.15 -21.89 7.50
CA GLU A 65 0.23 -20.48 7.55
C GLU A 65 -0.51 -19.65 6.48
N PHE A 66 -0.48 -20.09 5.22
CA PHE A 66 -1.13 -19.43 4.10
C PHE A 66 -2.64 -19.25 4.31
N ASN A 67 -3.31 -20.27 4.85
CA ASN A 67 -4.75 -20.28 5.06
C ASN A 67 -5.20 -19.50 6.33
N ARG A 68 -4.29 -18.88 7.09
CA ARG A 68 -4.69 -18.05 8.24
C ARG A 68 -5.52 -16.84 7.84
N PHE A 69 -5.24 -16.27 6.67
CA PHE A 69 -5.97 -15.13 6.12
C PHE A 69 -6.25 -15.38 4.63
N PRO A 70 -7.37 -14.90 4.10
CA PRO A 70 -7.60 -14.95 2.66
C PRO A 70 -6.58 -14.06 1.94
N SER A 71 -6.36 -14.36 0.66
CA SER A 71 -5.39 -13.64 -0.18
C SER A 71 -5.93 -13.36 -1.57
N ILE A 72 -5.35 -12.35 -2.20
CA ILE A 72 -5.54 -11.95 -3.59
C ILE A 72 -4.16 -11.76 -4.23
N SER A 73 -4.00 -12.14 -5.49
CA SER A 73 -2.73 -12.11 -6.20
C SER A 73 -2.85 -11.38 -7.53
N ILE A 74 -1.72 -11.03 -8.13
CA ILE A 74 -1.64 -10.41 -9.46
C ILE A 74 -2.24 -11.27 -10.59
N LEU A 75 -2.54 -12.54 -10.30
CA LEU A 75 -3.15 -13.50 -11.22
C LEU A 75 -4.68 -13.53 -11.13
N ASP A 76 -5.27 -12.94 -10.08
CA ASP A 76 -6.72 -12.93 -9.86
C ASP A 76 -7.36 -11.77 -10.63
N ASP A 77 -8.56 -11.98 -11.17
CA ASP A 77 -9.28 -10.98 -11.98
C ASP A 77 -9.70 -9.77 -11.14
N GLU A 78 -9.94 -9.97 -9.83
CA GLU A 78 -10.28 -8.92 -8.88
C GLU A 78 -9.09 -8.04 -8.48
N TYR A 79 -7.87 -8.37 -8.95
CA TYR A 79 -6.68 -7.61 -8.59
C TYR A 79 -6.68 -6.22 -9.26
N PRO A 80 -6.51 -5.11 -8.51
CA PRO A 80 -6.67 -3.77 -9.06
C PRO A 80 -5.67 -3.47 -10.19
N LEU A 81 -6.19 -3.03 -11.35
CA LEU A 81 -5.35 -2.69 -12.49
C LEU A 81 -4.37 -1.55 -12.17
N GLU A 82 -4.78 -0.54 -11.41
CA GLU A 82 -3.92 0.59 -11.05
C GLU A 82 -2.72 0.14 -10.22
N LEU A 83 -2.91 -0.90 -9.40
CA LEU A 83 -1.86 -1.53 -8.61
C LEU A 83 -1.03 -2.49 -9.46
N LYS A 84 -1.60 -3.17 -10.46
CA LYS A 84 -0.88 -4.08 -11.36
C LYS A 84 0.17 -3.35 -12.20
N TYR A 85 -0.08 -2.11 -12.55
CA TYR A 85 0.82 -1.27 -13.36
C TYR A 85 1.71 -0.33 -12.54
N CYS A 86 1.65 -0.36 -11.20
CA CYS A 86 2.59 0.40 -10.37
C CYS A 86 4.01 -0.20 -10.43
N TYR A 87 5.01 0.51 -9.91
CA TYR A 87 6.32 -0.08 -9.76
C TYR A 87 6.32 -1.22 -8.74
N ASN A 88 6.94 -2.35 -9.12
CA ASN A 88 7.09 -3.53 -8.26
C ASN A 88 5.74 -3.93 -7.62
N PRO A 89 4.70 -4.24 -8.43
CA PRO A 89 3.36 -4.52 -7.92
C PRO A 89 3.38 -5.76 -7.01
N PRO A 90 2.69 -5.75 -5.85
CA PRO A 90 2.74 -6.87 -4.92
C PRO A 90 2.14 -8.13 -5.56
N VAL A 91 2.95 -9.19 -5.72
CA VAL A 91 2.46 -10.41 -6.40
C VAL A 91 1.34 -11.12 -5.62
N LEU A 92 1.29 -10.92 -4.30
CA LEU A 92 0.34 -11.54 -3.40
C LEU A 92 0.10 -10.59 -2.21
N LEU A 93 -1.17 -10.39 -1.88
CA LEU A 93 -1.66 -9.63 -0.72
C LEU A 93 -2.58 -10.52 0.12
N PHE A 94 -2.39 -10.50 1.42
CA PHE A 94 -3.36 -11.00 2.39
C PHE A 94 -4.33 -9.87 2.76
N TYR A 95 -5.56 -10.21 3.10
CA TYR A 95 -6.54 -9.21 3.48
C TYR A 95 -7.48 -9.65 4.62
N GLN A 96 -8.14 -8.65 5.21
CA GLN A 96 -9.34 -8.82 6.03
C GLN A 96 -10.36 -7.74 5.66
N GLY A 97 -11.62 -8.14 5.51
CA GLY A 97 -12.72 -7.23 5.22
C GLY A 97 -13.25 -7.34 3.78
N ASN A 98 -13.84 -6.27 3.27
CA ASN A 98 -14.57 -6.25 1.99
C ASN A 98 -13.67 -5.86 0.81
N LEU A 99 -13.38 -6.81 -0.09
CA LEU A 99 -12.63 -6.57 -1.33
C LEU A 99 -13.34 -5.67 -2.33
N GLU A 100 -14.66 -5.51 -2.27
CA GLU A 100 -15.41 -4.65 -3.21
C GLU A 100 -14.94 -3.19 -3.14
N LEU A 101 -14.32 -2.77 -2.03
CA LEU A 101 -13.71 -1.44 -1.91
C LEU A 101 -12.58 -1.19 -2.92
N LEU A 102 -11.96 -2.25 -3.44
CA LEU A 102 -10.94 -2.17 -4.48
C LEU A 102 -11.49 -1.68 -5.82
N ASN A 103 -12.79 -1.88 -6.09
CA ASN A 103 -13.45 -1.51 -7.34
C ASN A 103 -13.88 -0.03 -7.38
N ARG A 104 -13.73 0.70 -6.27
CA ARG A 104 -14.11 2.11 -6.16
C ARG A 104 -12.95 3.03 -6.52
N GLN A 105 -13.23 4.30 -6.76
CA GLN A 105 -12.19 5.33 -6.87
C GLN A 105 -11.49 5.51 -5.52
N LYS A 106 -10.17 5.64 -5.54
CA LYS A 106 -9.31 5.55 -4.34
C LYS A 106 -8.38 6.75 -4.29
N MET A 107 -8.28 7.37 -3.11
CA MET A 107 -7.41 8.52 -2.85
C MET A 107 -6.49 8.21 -1.68
N ALA A 108 -5.18 8.28 -1.90
CA ALA A 108 -4.21 8.08 -0.84
C ALA A 108 -4.10 9.31 0.04
N VAL A 109 -3.89 9.11 1.35
CA VAL A 109 -3.54 10.19 2.27
C VAL A 109 -2.30 9.79 3.06
N VAL A 110 -1.24 10.60 2.97
CA VAL A 110 0.04 10.36 3.63
C VAL A 110 0.52 11.62 4.36
N GLY A 111 1.30 11.46 5.43
CA GLY A 111 1.82 12.63 6.13
C GLY A 111 2.63 12.34 7.38
N ALA A 112 2.81 13.36 8.23
CA ALA A 112 3.59 13.26 9.44
C ALA A 112 3.03 12.21 10.42
N ARG A 113 3.94 11.39 10.97
CA ARG A 113 3.66 10.50 12.12
C ARG A 113 3.40 11.28 13.41
N THR A 114 3.96 12.47 13.53
CA THR A 114 3.74 13.42 14.62
C THR A 114 3.06 14.65 14.03
N ALA A 115 1.78 14.51 13.72
CA ALA A 115 0.99 15.57 13.11
C ALA A 115 0.68 16.69 14.11
N SER A 116 0.62 17.94 13.63
CA SER A 116 0.11 19.05 14.42
C SER A 116 -1.42 19.02 14.52
N ALA A 117 -1.97 19.80 15.45
CA ALA A 117 -3.42 20.00 15.53
C ALA A 117 -3.96 20.64 14.25
N THR A 118 -3.20 21.55 13.63
CA THR A 118 -3.55 22.17 12.36
C THR A 118 -3.54 21.15 11.23
N GLY A 119 -2.48 20.35 11.09
CA GLY A 119 -2.40 19.31 10.06
C GLY A 119 -3.53 18.29 10.18
N THR A 120 -3.86 17.88 11.41
CA THR A 120 -5.01 17.00 11.70
C THR A 120 -6.34 17.62 11.24
N LYS A 121 -6.56 18.92 11.54
CA LYS A 121 -7.75 19.66 11.10
C LYS A 121 -7.79 19.84 9.58
N SER A 122 -6.65 20.05 8.92
CA SER A 122 -6.56 20.15 7.46
C SER A 122 -7.02 18.85 6.80
N VAL A 123 -6.53 17.69 7.26
CA VAL A 123 -7.00 16.37 6.79
C VAL A 123 -8.51 16.22 6.96
N GLN A 124 -9.03 16.54 8.15
CA GLN A 124 -10.46 16.45 8.44
C GLN A 124 -11.31 17.32 7.51
N LYS A 125 -10.88 18.56 7.26
CA LYS A 125 -11.53 19.49 6.34
C LYS A 125 -11.57 18.91 4.93
N ILE A 126 -10.40 18.54 4.37
CA ILE A 126 -10.29 18.02 3.00
C ILE A 126 -11.14 16.76 2.83
N ILE A 127 -11.02 15.78 3.72
CA ILE A 127 -11.77 14.51 3.61
C ILE A 127 -13.27 14.71 3.76
N LYS A 128 -13.71 15.68 4.57
CA LYS A 128 -15.12 16.07 4.63
C LYS A 128 -15.61 16.67 3.33
N GLU A 129 -14.83 17.55 2.72
CA GLU A 129 -15.17 18.21 1.46
C GLU A 129 -15.13 17.27 0.25
N LEU A 130 -14.36 16.17 0.31
CA LEU A 130 -14.38 15.11 -0.70
C LEU A 130 -15.72 14.33 -0.78
N GLY A 131 -16.66 14.55 0.13
CA GLY A 131 -18.04 14.05 0.01
C GLY A 131 -18.19 12.53 -0.12
N ASN A 132 -17.22 11.74 0.37
CA ASN A 132 -17.15 10.28 0.22
C ASN A 132 -17.08 9.78 -1.24
N HIS A 133 -16.71 10.64 -2.20
CA HIS A 133 -16.49 10.25 -3.60
C HIS A 133 -15.36 9.22 -3.74
N PHE A 134 -14.33 9.34 -2.90
CA PHE A 134 -13.19 8.42 -2.86
C PHE A 134 -13.21 7.52 -1.63
N VAL A 135 -12.70 6.30 -1.81
CA VAL A 135 -12.24 5.45 -0.70
C VAL A 135 -10.87 5.96 -0.24
N ILE A 136 -10.74 6.28 1.05
CA ILE A 136 -9.50 6.80 1.60
C ILE A 136 -8.52 5.65 1.87
N VAL A 137 -7.37 5.66 1.19
CA VAL A 137 -6.30 4.67 1.35
C VAL A 137 -5.18 5.28 2.20
N SER A 138 -4.79 4.61 3.28
CA SER A 138 -3.67 5.07 4.10
C SER A 138 -3.01 3.92 4.88
N GLY A 139 -1.98 4.24 5.64
CA GLY A 139 -1.06 3.28 6.22
C GLY A 139 -1.30 2.93 7.68
N LEU A 140 -2.39 3.38 8.28
CA LEU A 140 -2.69 3.17 9.70
C LEU A 140 -1.56 3.62 10.66
N ALA A 141 -0.64 4.47 10.22
CA ALA A 141 0.39 5.04 11.08
C ALA A 141 -0.22 6.10 12.02
N ARG A 142 0.54 6.52 13.03
CA ARG A 142 0.13 7.66 13.88
C ARG A 142 0.03 8.95 13.06
N GLY A 143 -0.69 9.93 13.60
CA GLY A 143 -0.76 11.27 13.03
C GLY A 143 -1.70 11.33 11.83
N ILE A 144 -1.18 11.74 10.66
CA ILE A 144 -1.98 12.02 9.46
C ILE A 144 -2.75 10.77 9.00
N ASP A 145 -2.12 9.60 8.94
CA ASP A 145 -2.78 8.36 8.52
C ASP A 145 -3.97 7.99 9.42
N THR A 146 -3.80 7.99 10.76
CA THR A 146 -4.92 7.80 11.70
C THR A 146 -6.02 8.84 11.49
N SER A 147 -5.65 10.13 11.32
CA SER A 147 -6.63 11.20 11.09
C SER A 147 -7.42 10.97 9.80
N ALA A 148 -6.76 10.49 8.75
CA ALA A 148 -7.38 10.23 7.45
C ALA A 148 -8.44 9.13 7.55
N HIS A 149 -8.07 7.99 8.15
CA HIS A 149 -9.00 6.90 8.41
C HIS A 149 -10.18 7.37 9.25
N LEU A 150 -9.93 7.97 10.43
CA LEU A 150 -11.00 8.42 11.32
C LEU A 150 -11.93 9.44 10.67
N SER A 151 -11.41 10.34 9.82
CA SER A 151 -12.23 11.32 9.11
C SER A 151 -13.14 10.66 8.10
N ALA A 152 -12.62 9.72 7.30
CA ALA A 152 -13.42 8.96 6.33
C ALA A 152 -14.55 8.19 7.03
N LEU A 153 -14.22 7.51 8.13
CA LEU A 153 -15.17 6.72 8.92
C LEU A 153 -16.26 7.60 9.54
N LYS A 154 -15.90 8.74 10.14
CA LYS A 154 -16.86 9.68 10.74
C LYS A 154 -17.82 10.29 9.72
N ASN A 155 -17.40 10.44 8.47
CA ASN A 155 -18.22 10.95 7.38
C ASN A 155 -19.15 9.88 6.78
N GLY A 156 -19.12 8.63 7.26
CA GLY A 156 -19.84 7.51 6.66
C GLY A 156 -19.22 7.02 5.35
N GLY A 157 -17.97 7.40 5.07
CA GLY A 157 -17.21 6.95 3.92
C GLY A 157 -16.54 5.60 4.14
N ALA A 158 -15.81 5.14 3.12
CA ALA A 158 -15.05 3.90 3.16
C ALA A 158 -13.54 4.18 3.22
N SER A 159 -12.77 3.24 3.78
CA SER A 159 -11.33 3.39 3.90
C SER A 159 -10.59 2.06 3.79
N ILE A 160 -9.41 2.06 3.18
CA ILE A 160 -8.53 0.88 3.06
C ILE A 160 -7.25 1.17 3.83
N ALA A 161 -6.90 0.29 4.76
CA ALA A 161 -5.61 0.33 5.43
C ALA A 161 -4.65 -0.64 4.74
N VAL A 162 -3.47 -0.18 4.34
CA VAL A 162 -2.39 -1.08 3.92
C VAL A 162 -1.37 -1.11 5.06
N ILE A 163 -1.00 -2.26 5.62
CA ILE A 163 -0.12 -2.34 6.82
C ILE A 163 1.24 -2.98 6.52
N GLY A 164 2.23 -2.67 7.37
CA GLY A 164 3.63 -3.11 7.25
C GLY A 164 3.98 -4.33 8.13
N CYS A 165 2.99 -5.15 8.48
CA CYS A 165 3.11 -6.29 9.39
C CYS A 165 1.99 -7.31 9.11
N GLY A 166 2.03 -8.46 9.77
CA GLY A 166 0.94 -9.44 9.69
C GLY A 166 -0.42 -8.85 10.10
N LEU A 167 -1.50 -9.39 9.55
CA LEU A 167 -2.88 -8.91 9.82
C LEU A 167 -3.31 -9.10 11.29
N ASP A 168 -2.70 -10.05 12.00
CA ASP A 168 -2.82 -10.28 13.45
C ASP A 168 -1.81 -9.48 14.30
N VAL A 169 -1.05 -8.56 13.70
CA VAL A 169 -0.09 -7.69 14.37
C VAL A 169 -0.56 -6.24 14.29
N TYR A 170 -0.49 -5.53 15.42
CA TYR A 170 -0.98 -4.15 15.55
C TYR A 170 0.17 -3.17 15.72
N TYR A 171 0.41 -2.34 14.71
CA TYR A 171 1.43 -1.31 14.75
C TYR A 171 0.94 0.01 14.11
N PRO A 172 0.88 1.11 14.86
CA PRO A 172 1.20 1.24 16.29
C PRO A 172 0.16 0.55 17.19
N LYS A 173 0.54 0.12 18.40
CA LYS A 173 -0.37 -0.59 19.33
C LYS A 173 -1.63 0.22 19.67
N GLU A 174 -1.52 1.54 19.74
CA GLU A 174 -2.63 2.46 20.01
C GLU A 174 -3.72 2.44 18.92
N ASN A 175 -3.38 2.06 17.68
CA ASN A 175 -4.35 1.93 16.59
C ASN A 175 -5.00 0.53 16.51
N LYS A 176 -4.78 -0.35 17.50
CA LYS A 176 -5.36 -1.70 17.50
C LYS A 176 -6.87 -1.70 17.25
N GLN A 177 -7.61 -0.90 18.00
CA GLN A 177 -9.08 -0.83 17.87
C GLN A 177 -9.51 -0.34 16.49
N LEU A 178 -8.77 0.61 15.90
CA LEU A 178 -9.03 1.10 14.56
C LEU A 178 -8.77 0.01 13.51
N GLN A 179 -7.67 -0.73 13.62
CA GLN A 179 -7.37 -1.86 12.73
C GLN A 179 -8.47 -2.93 12.80
N GLU A 180 -8.90 -3.32 14.00
CA GLU A 180 -9.95 -4.32 14.21
C GLU A 180 -11.29 -3.85 13.63
N TYR A 181 -11.63 -2.56 13.83
CA TYR A 181 -12.82 -1.98 13.24
C TYR A 181 -12.77 -1.98 11.70
N MET A 182 -11.64 -1.59 11.12
CA MET A 182 -11.45 -1.58 9.66
C MET A 182 -11.45 -2.99 9.07
N ALA A 183 -10.84 -3.97 9.74
CA ALA A 183 -10.84 -5.36 9.29
C ALA A 183 -12.24 -5.97 9.26
N LYS A 184 -13.17 -5.49 10.11
CA LYS A 184 -14.56 -5.95 10.17
C LYS A 184 -15.48 -5.21 9.20
N ASN A 185 -15.33 -3.89 9.06
CA ASN A 185 -16.32 -3.04 8.37
C ASN A 185 -15.80 -2.44 7.06
N HIS A 186 -14.48 -2.53 6.80
CA HIS A 186 -13.82 -1.96 5.63
C HIS A 186 -12.81 -2.97 5.07
N LEU A 187 -11.58 -2.54 4.75
CA LEU A 187 -10.56 -3.43 4.21
C LEU A 187 -9.18 -3.12 4.81
N VAL A 188 -8.47 -4.17 5.22
CA VAL A 188 -7.07 -4.12 5.63
C VAL A 188 -6.27 -5.06 4.73
N LEU A 189 -5.20 -4.56 4.14
CA LEU A 189 -4.30 -5.27 3.24
C LEU A 189 -2.91 -5.39 3.84
N SER A 190 -2.25 -6.52 3.63
CA SER A 190 -0.85 -6.73 4.00
C SER A 190 -0.14 -7.64 3.00
N GLU A 191 1.13 -7.36 2.73
CA GLU A 191 2.00 -8.29 1.99
C GLU A 191 2.67 -9.32 2.91
N TYR A 192 2.52 -9.15 4.22
CA TYR A 192 3.23 -9.87 5.26
C TYR A 192 2.36 -10.96 5.88
N VAL A 193 3.00 -12.06 6.28
CA VAL A 193 2.31 -13.22 6.85
C VAL A 193 1.83 -12.99 8.27
N ALA A 194 0.94 -13.84 8.74
CA ALA A 194 0.49 -13.83 10.12
C ALA A 194 1.68 -13.93 11.10
N GLY A 195 1.70 -13.07 12.11
CA GLY A 195 2.75 -12.96 13.12
C GLY A 195 3.96 -12.13 12.70
N GLU A 196 4.03 -11.66 11.44
CA GLU A 196 5.19 -10.92 10.95
C GLU A 196 5.28 -9.52 11.57
N ALA A 197 6.44 -9.21 12.16
CA ALA A 197 6.67 -7.99 12.90
C ALA A 197 6.85 -6.75 11.98
N PRO A 198 6.55 -5.53 12.48
CA PRO A 198 6.72 -4.29 11.72
C PRO A 198 8.19 -3.88 11.59
N LEU A 199 8.90 -4.38 10.58
CA LEU A 199 10.29 -4.04 10.33
C LEU A 199 10.43 -2.69 9.61
N LYS A 200 11.55 -1.98 9.83
CA LYS A 200 11.74 -0.62 9.26
C LYS A 200 11.61 -0.58 7.73
N PHE A 201 12.07 -1.61 7.03
CA PHE A 201 11.99 -1.68 5.58
C PHE A 201 10.59 -2.03 5.06
N HIS A 202 9.68 -2.52 5.92
CA HIS A 202 8.30 -2.78 5.51
C HIS A 202 7.53 -1.51 5.21
N PHE A 203 7.87 -0.37 5.82
CA PHE A 203 7.10 0.86 5.61
C PHE A 203 7.29 1.46 4.21
N PRO A 204 8.53 1.59 3.67
CA PRO A 204 8.72 1.93 2.26
C PRO A 204 8.07 0.93 1.30
N GLU A 205 8.19 -0.38 1.56
CA GLU A 205 7.57 -1.43 0.75
C GLU A 205 6.04 -1.33 0.74
N ARG A 206 5.44 -1.06 1.89
CA ARG A 206 4.00 -0.85 2.03
C ARG A 206 3.55 0.41 1.28
N ASN A 207 4.30 1.50 1.36
CA ASN A 207 3.90 2.78 0.81
C ASN A 207 3.72 2.75 -0.73
N ARG A 208 4.48 1.91 -1.45
CA ARG A 208 4.27 1.72 -2.89
C ARG A 208 2.88 1.16 -3.20
N ILE A 209 2.30 0.38 -2.29
CA ILE A 209 0.95 -0.19 -2.45
C ILE A 209 -0.11 0.88 -2.18
N ILE A 210 0.11 1.77 -1.20
CA ILE A 210 -0.80 2.91 -0.93
C ILE A 210 -0.89 3.82 -2.16
N ALA A 211 0.27 4.23 -2.70
CA ALA A 211 0.32 5.03 -3.92
C ALA A 211 -0.23 4.24 -5.11
N GLY A 212 0.20 2.97 -5.27
CA GLY A 212 -0.19 2.05 -6.33
C GLY A 212 -1.70 1.84 -6.46
N LEU A 213 -2.40 1.75 -5.33
CA LEU A 213 -3.85 1.60 -5.28
C LEU A 213 -4.62 2.88 -5.63
N SER A 214 -3.99 4.05 -5.61
CA SER A 214 -4.71 5.33 -5.58
C SER A 214 -4.54 6.12 -6.86
N GLN A 215 -5.59 6.81 -7.30
CA GLN A 215 -5.55 7.67 -8.49
C GLN A 215 -4.72 8.94 -8.24
N GLY A 216 -4.74 9.42 -6.99
CA GLY A 216 -3.89 10.50 -6.52
C GLY A 216 -3.48 10.32 -5.06
N VAL A 217 -2.54 11.16 -4.63
CA VAL A 217 -1.98 11.16 -3.27
C VAL A 217 -2.11 12.55 -2.65
N ILE A 218 -2.85 12.64 -1.55
CA ILE A 218 -2.92 13.82 -0.70
C ILE A 218 -1.78 13.75 0.32
N VAL A 219 -0.97 14.79 0.39
CA VAL A 219 0.12 14.92 1.35
C VAL A 219 -0.10 16.08 2.31
N VAL A 220 0.02 15.79 3.61
CA VAL A 220 -0.16 16.76 4.69
C VAL A 220 1.02 16.67 5.64
N GLU A 221 1.66 17.80 5.94
CA GLU A 221 2.83 17.87 6.81
C GLU A 221 3.91 16.82 6.46
N ALA A 222 4.60 17.02 5.34
CA ALA A 222 5.79 16.25 4.98
C ALA A 222 7.06 17.08 5.19
N LYS A 223 8.10 16.46 5.75
CA LYS A 223 9.46 17.03 5.81
C LYS A 223 10.28 16.62 4.58
N LEU A 224 11.31 17.38 4.23
CA LEU A 224 12.23 17.14 3.10
C LEU A 224 12.93 15.77 3.08
N ARG A 225 12.98 15.05 4.21
CA ARG A 225 13.57 13.70 4.30
C ARG A 225 12.62 12.73 5.01
N SER A 226 11.35 12.79 4.64
CA SER A 226 10.29 11.97 5.22
C SER A 226 9.84 10.86 4.29
N GLY A 227 9.38 9.73 4.85
CA GLY A 227 8.81 8.65 4.04
C GLY A 227 7.58 9.09 3.23
N SER A 228 6.82 10.08 3.70
CA SER A 228 5.68 10.65 2.99
C SER A 228 6.11 11.39 1.73
N LEU A 229 7.23 12.14 1.78
CA LEU A 229 7.80 12.79 0.60
C LEU A 229 8.23 11.75 -0.44
N ILE A 230 9.00 10.73 -0.03
CA ILE A 230 9.43 9.65 -0.93
C ILE A 230 8.24 8.96 -1.61
N THR A 231 7.13 8.80 -0.88
CA THR A 231 5.90 8.20 -1.42
C THR A 231 5.27 9.10 -2.51
N CYS A 232 5.31 10.42 -2.32
CA CYS A 232 4.78 11.38 -3.28
C CYS A 232 5.67 11.52 -4.52
N GLU A 233 6.99 11.58 -4.34
CA GLU A 233 7.96 11.58 -5.44
C GLU A 233 7.76 10.34 -6.32
N ARG A 234 7.60 9.16 -5.69
CA ARG A 234 7.31 7.93 -6.43
C ARG A 234 5.95 7.97 -7.14
N ALA A 235 4.94 8.57 -6.52
CA ALA A 235 3.63 8.73 -7.14
C ALA A 235 3.70 9.62 -8.39
N LEU A 236 4.46 10.72 -8.34
CA LEU A 236 4.71 11.57 -9.52
C LEU A 236 5.44 10.80 -10.63
N GLU A 237 6.46 10.01 -10.30
CA GLU A 237 7.18 9.15 -11.26
C GLU A 237 6.28 8.10 -11.92
N GLU A 238 5.23 7.65 -11.22
CA GLU A 238 4.21 6.73 -11.74
C GLU A 238 3.06 7.43 -12.49
N GLY A 239 3.13 8.76 -12.67
CA GLY A 239 2.10 9.53 -13.36
C GLY A 239 0.81 9.69 -12.54
N ARG A 240 0.88 9.59 -11.21
CA ARG A 240 -0.25 9.84 -10.31
C ARG A 240 -0.27 11.29 -9.87
N ASP A 241 -1.46 11.85 -9.69
CA ASP A 241 -1.60 13.21 -9.16
C ASP A 241 -1.11 13.28 -7.70
N VAL A 242 -0.39 14.36 -7.37
CA VAL A 242 -0.03 14.66 -5.98
C VAL A 242 -0.66 16.00 -5.60
N PHE A 243 -1.42 15.97 -4.50
CA PHE A 243 -2.12 17.10 -3.92
C PHE A 243 -1.47 17.48 -2.59
N ALA A 244 -0.77 18.61 -2.55
CA ALA A 244 -0.04 19.05 -1.38
C ALA A 244 -0.81 20.13 -0.64
N ILE A 245 -1.11 19.87 0.64
CA ILE A 245 -1.67 20.89 1.53
C ILE A 245 -0.53 21.80 2.01
N PRO A 246 -0.56 23.12 1.76
CA PRO A 246 0.47 24.02 2.26
C PRO A 246 0.33 24.21 3.77
N GLY A 247 1.43 24.57 4.42
CA GLY A 247 1.45 24.91 5.84
C GLY A 247 2.38 26.06 6.17
N ASN A 248 2.58 26.29 7.48
CA ASN A 248 3.47 27.32 7.99
C ASN A 248 4.91 27.11 7.47
N ILE A 249 5.54 28.16 6.97
CA ILE A 249 6.91 28.14 6.44
C ILE A 249 7.99 28.23 7.55
N LEU A 250 7.60 28.48 8.80
CA LEU A 250 8.51 28.71 9.92
C LEU A 250 8.76 27.44 10.76
N ASP A 251 7.82 26.49 10.79
CA ASP A 251 7.89 25.33 11.70
C ASP A 251 8.55 24.08 11.11
N GLY A 252 8.91 24.14 9.82
CA GLY A 252 9.58 23.07 9.09
C GLY A 252 8.75 21.81 8.88
N LYS A 253 7.44 21.81 9.20
CA LYS A 253 6.59 20.61 9.11
C LYS A 253 6.09 20.37 7.70
N SER A 254 5.99 21.43 6.89
CA SER A 254 5.43 21.39 5.54
C SER A 254 6.46 21.63 4.45
N ASP A 255 7.76 21.65 4.77
CA ASP A 255 8.84 21.91 3.79
C ASP A 255 8.80 20.93 2.62
N GLY A 256 8.46 19.66 2.86
CA GLY A 256 8.26 18.66 1.82
C GLY A 256 7.01 18.91 0.99
N CYS A 257 5.91 19.39 1.59
CA CYS A 257 4.73 19.82 0.84
C CYS A 257 5.06 21.01 -0.07
N HIS A 258 5.77 22.02 0.45
CA HIS A 258 6.20 23.17 -0.33
C HIS A 258 7.19 22.79 -1.44
N HIS A 259 8.09 21.84 -1.19
CA HIS A 259 8.97 21.29 -2.22
C HIS A 259 8.16 20.61 -3.32
N LEU A 260 7.24 19.71 -2.99
CA LEU A 260 6.38 19.04 -3.97
C LEU A 260 5.61 20.04 -4.83
N ILE A 261 5.08 21.12 -4.23
CA ILE A 261 4.40 22.18 -4.98
C ILE A 261 5.34 22.85 -5.99
N LYS A 262 6.60 23.10 -5.61
CA LYS A 262 7.60 23.66 -6.52
C LYS A 262 7.99 22.69 -7.65
N GLU A 263 7.93 21.39 -7.39
CA GLU A 263 8.17 20.33 -8.38
C GLU A 263 6.93 20.01 -9.25
N GLY A 264 5.82 20.75 -9.07
CA GLY A 264 4.62 20.63 -9.92
C GLY A 264 3.45 19.86 -9.31
N ALA A 265 3.53 19.46 -8.04
CA ALA A 265 2.34 18.96 -7.32
C ALA A 265 1.29 20.07 -7.18
N LYS A 266 0.01 19.69 -7.20
CA LYS A 266 -1.10 20.63 -7.09
C LYS A 266 -1.21 21.13 -5.66
N CYS A 267 -1.09 22.45 -5.46
CA CYS A 267 -1.36 23.08 -4.17
C CYS A 267 -2.86 23.08 -3.92
N VAL A 268 -3.32 22.44 -2.85
CA VAL A 268 -4.75 22.35 -2.51
C VAL A 268 -5.05 22.92 -1.14
N THR A 269 -6.21 23.57 -1.02
CA THR A 269 -6.73 24.17 0.21
C THR A 269 -8.15 23.68 0.53
N SER A 270 -8.81 23.04 -0.43
CA SER A 270 -10.13 22.46 -0.29
C SER A 270 -10.24 21.08 -0.95
N GLY A 271 -11.20 20.27 -0.51
CA GLY A 271 -11.54 19.01 -1.19
C GLY A 271 -12.11 19.25 -2.59
N LEU A 272 -12.70 20.43 -2.84
CA LEU A 272 -13.20 20.83 -4.16
C LEU A 272 -12.06 20.99 -5.17
N ASP A 273 -10.90 21.48 -4.74
CA ASP A 273 -9.70 21.60 -5.59
C ASP A 273 -9.25 20.22 -6.12
N ILE A 274 -9.54 19.15 -5.38
CA ILE A 274 -9.23 17.78 -5.79
C ILE A 274 -10.33 17.25 -6.71
N LEU A 275 -11.59 17.45 -6.33
CA LEU A 275 -12.75 16.98 -7.12
C LEU A 275 -12.76 17.59 -8.53
N SER A 276 -12.43 18.87 -8.65
CA SER A 276 -12.34 19.57 -9.94
C SER A 276 -11.37 18.89 -10.92
N GLU A 277 -10.31 18.27 -10.42
CA GLU A 277 -9.31 17.60 -11.25
C GLU A 277 -9.79 16.26 -11.80
N TYR A 278 -10.77 15.65 -11.14
CA TYR A 278 -11.40 14.41 -11.59
C TYR A 278 -12.74 14.65 -12.28
N GLN A 279 -13.15 15.91 -12.46
CA GLN A 279 -14.44 16.31 -13.07
C GLN A 279 -15.65 15.72 -12.34
N ILE A 280 -15.60 15.71 -11.00
CA ILE A 280 -16.65 15.21 -10.10
C ILE A 280 -17.20 16.36 -9.26
#